data_AF-A0A9X0QHZ8-F1
#
_entry.id   AF-A0A9X0QHZ8-F1
#
_cell.length_a   1.000
_cell.length_b   1.000
_cell.length_c   1.000
_cell.angle_alpha   90.00
_cell.angle_beta   90.00
_cell.angle_gamma   90.00
#
_symmetry.space_group_name_H-M   'P 1'
#
loop_
_entity.id
_entity.type
_entity.pdbx_description
1 polymer ?
#
loop_
_entity_poly.entity_id
_entity_poly.type
_entity_poly.pdbx_seq_one_letter_code
_entity_poly.pdbx_strand_id
1 'polypeptide(L)'
;MDSAAVFLLRVQDPAAARRTLGSLPVTAGTLWQEKPAFCVNVALTIQGLAALGLSQASLNSFPQDFASGAFSRCAEVGDIGPCSAEKWDYGLGQPGLHALVLLFAQSADVRDAQTALLRQTLVASGAWSEVTTLPGDVLPGSVAHFGYRDGFSQPTVDCALENPFPDKQPVAPAGEFLLGYPSQFDQFSYPVPVPDELGRNGSFMVLRILEQDCAAFDTLLNQSQERYGIDGELLAAKIMGRWRNGTPLSISPSSDSPVPPLATSDLNQYDYVPSDTIPDAFNDRRGLRCPIGAHMRRANPRSSTIAGDGGSRHRIVRRGIPYGPPYDSSKPNDGIKRGLLGLFIGVSIKDQFEFLMSEWMNGSAFAPGIYGTTDPILGNSAEGENTFVIPRDDSMHLVISHFPRLVTTRGSAYTFLPSITGLRFIANLP
;
A
#
# COMPACT_ATOMS: atom_id res chain seq x y z
N MET A 1 -6.84 -7.01 -13.95
CA MET A 1 -7.86 -7.36 -12.93
C MET A 1 -8.37 -6.03 -12.50
N ASP A 2 -9.56 -5.71 -12.95
CA ASP A 2 -10.05 -4.34 -13.07
C ASP A 2 -11.14 -4.06 -12.04
N SER A 3 -11.62 -5.12 -11.38
CA SER A 3 -12.58 -5.07 -10.28
C SER A 3 -12.12 -5.99 -9.15
N ALA A 4 -12.51 -5.67 -7.92
CA ALA A 4 -12.22 -6.47 -6.74
C ALA A 4 -13.38 -6.45 -5.73
N ALA A 5 -13.43 -7.48 -4.90
CA ALA A 5 -14.25 -7.53 -3.70
C ALA A 5 -13.41 -8.08 -2.54
N VAL A 6 -13.41 -7.38 -1.41
CA VAL A 6 -12.70 -7.81 -0.20
C VAL A 6 -13.72 -8.11 0.90
N PHE A 7 -13.90 -9.40 1.19
CA PHE A 7 -14.79 -9.85 2.27
C PHE A 7 -14.07 -9.70 3.60
N LEU A 8 -14.70 -9.03 4.57
CA LEU A 8 -14.25 -8.98 5.96
C LEU A 8 -15.09 -9.96 6.77
N LEU A 9 -14.46 -10.97 7.34
CA LEU A 9 -15.15 -12.12 7.92
C LEU A 9 -14.80 -12.34 9.39
N ARG A 10 -15.76 -12.90 10.13
CA ARG A 10 -15.56 -13.51 11.45
C ARG A 10 -15.92 -14.99 11.39
N VAL A 11 -15.20 -15.79 12.16
CA VAL A 11 -15.48 -17.22 12.31
C VAL A 11 -16.76 -17.37 13.15
N GLN A 12 -17.73 -18.14 12.66
CA GLN A 12 -18.91 -18.55 13.43
C GLN A 12 -18.78 -20.00 13.92
N ASP A 13 -18.41 -20.91 13.02
CA ASP A 13 -18.11 -22.31 13.33
C ASP A 13 -16.66 -22.59 12.90
N PRO A 14 -15.71 -22.77 13.84
CA PRO A 14 -14.31 -23.03 13.52
C PRO A 14 -14.08 -24.23 12.61
N ALA A 15 -14.81 -25.33 12.81
CA ALA A 15 -14.61 -26.54 12.01
C ALA A 15 -15.12 -26.36 10.58
N ALA A 16 -16.29 -25.73 10.40
CA ALA A 16 -16.82 -25.39 9.09
C ALA A 16 -15.98 -24.31 8.39
N ALA A 17 -15.48 -23.33 9.13
CA ALA A 17 -14.57 -22.29 8.64
C ALA A 17 -13.28 -22.89 8.08
N ARG A 18 -12.63 -23.82 8.81
CA ARG A 18 -11.47 -24.56 8.33
C ARG A 18 -11.73 -25.34 7.05
N ARG A 19 -12.84 -26.09 6.99
CA ARG A 19 -13.24 -26.85 5.78
C ARG A 19 -13.46 -25.95 4.58
N THR A 20 -14.16 -24.83 4.77
CA THR A 20 -14.42 -23.88 3.67
C THR A 20 -13.13 -23.25 3.16
N LEU A 21 -12.18 -22.85 4.02
CA LEU A 21 -10.86 -22.38 3.58
C LEU A 21 -10.12 -23.40 2.71
N GLY A 22 -10.14 -24.68 3.08
CA GLY A 22 -9.52 -25.74 2.32
C GLY A 22 -10.14 -25.97 0.93
N SER A 23 -11.39 -25.55 0.72
CA SER A 23 -12.14 -25.70 -0.54
C SER A 23 -12.06 -24.48 -1.47
N LEU A 24 -11.54 -23.34 -1.01
CA LEU A 24 -11.49 -22.14 -1.82
C LEU A 24 -10.55 -22.31 -3.02
N PRO A 25 -10.89 -21.76 -4.20
CA PRO A 25 -10.06 -21.82 -5.40
C PRO A 25 -8.88 -20.82 -5.32
N VAL A 26 -8.02 -20.99 -4.32
CA VAL A 26 -6.92 -20.05 -4.05
C VAL A 26 -5.95 -20.02 -5.22
N THR A 27 -5.67 -18.81 -5.71
CA THR A 27 -4.82 -18.60 -6.89
C THR A 27 -3.35 -18.57 -6.50
N ALA A 28 -2.56 -19.43 -7.12
CA ALA A 28 -1.13 -19.53 -6.88
C ALA A 28 -0.33 -18.41 -7.58
N GLY A 29 0.78 -18.02 -6.97
CA GLY A 29 1.77 -17.08 -7.52
C GLY A 29 2.69 -17.72 -8.57
N THR A 30 2.13 -18.43 -9.54
CA THR A 30 2.85 -19.02 -10.68
C THR A 30 2.91 -18.04 -11.85
N LEU A 31 3.78 -18.28 -12.84
CA LEU A 31 3.76 -17.53 -14.09
C LEU A 31 2.58 -17.98 -14.95
N TRP A 32 1.72 -17.03 -15.32
CA TRP A 32 0.51 -17.28 -16.10
C TRP A 32 0.72 -16.83 -17.54
N GLN A 33 0.61 -17.76 -18.50
CA GLN A 33 0.54 -17.43 -19.93
C GLN A 33 -0.81 -16.79 -20.26
N GLU A 34 -1.88 -17.39 -19.76
CA GLU A 34 -3.23 -16.85 -19.80
C GLU A 34 -3.67 -16.49 -18.39
N LYS A 35 -4.02 -15.22 -18.18
CA LYS A 35 -4.49 -14.76 -16.86
C LYS A 35 -5.89 -15.31 -16.59
N PRO A 36 -6.17 -15.83 -15.37
CA PRO A 36 -7.50 -16.33 -15.05
C PRO A 36 -8.53 -15.19 -15.07
N ALA A 37 -9.80 -15.54 -15.23
CA ALA A 37 -10.90 -14.57 -15.20
C ALA A 37 -11.03 -13.88 -13.82
N PHE A 38 -10.63 -14.57 -12.76
CA PHE A 38 -10.57 -14.04 -11.40
C PHE A 38 -9.46 -14.74 -10.58
N CYS A 39 -9.03 -14.10 -9.51
CA CYS A 39 -8.11 -14.62 -8.51
C CYS A 39 -8.77 -14.56 -7.12
N VAL A 40 -8.52 -15.58 -6.29
CA VAL A 40 -8.94 -15.62 -4.88
C VAL A 40 -7.71 -15.80 -3.99
N ASN A 41 -7.58 -14.98 -2.95
CA ASN A 41 -6.56 -15.14 -1.91
C ASN A 41 -7.18 -14.97 -0.51
N VAL A 42 -6.54 -15.55 0.49
CA VAL A 42 -7.00 -15.53 1.88
C VAL A 42 -5.92 -14.90 2.74
N ALA A 43 -6.33 -13.96 3.60
CA ALA A 43 -5.47 -13.38 4.63
C ALA A 43 -6.12 -13.52 6.00
N LEU A 44 -5.36 -13.91 7.02
CA LEU A 44 -5.86 -14.23 8.36
C LEU A 44 -5.25 -13.30 9.40
N THR A 45 -6.05 -12.75 10.29
CA THR A 45 -5.53 -12.02 11.46
C THR A 45 -5.06 -13.01 12.52
N ILE A 46 -4.27 -12.55 13.51
CA ILE A 46 -3.90 -13.41 14.64
C ILE A 46 -5.12 -13.89 15.42
N GLN A 47 -6.15 -13.06 15.56
CA GLN A 47 -7.43 -13.44 16.19
C GLN A 47 -8.16 -14.48 15.35
N GLY A 48 -8.09 -14.40 14.02
CA GLY A 48 -8.64 -15.41 13.13
C GLY A 48 -7.92 -16.74 13.21
N LEU A 49 -6.59 -16.73 13.27
CA LEU A 49 -5.80 -17.94 13.51
C LEU A 49 -6.18 -18.60 14.84
N ALA A 50 -6.33 -17.81 15.91
CA ALA A 50 -6.80 -18.32 17.20
C ALA A 50 -8.23 -18.89 17.11
N ALA A 51 -9.14 -18.18 16.45
CA ALA A 51 -10.54 -18.61 16.27
C ALA A 51 -10.67 -19.87 15.40
N LEU A 52 -9.72 -20.12 14.49
CA LEU A 52 -9.63 -21.36 13.71
C LEU A 52 -9.03 -22.53 14.50
N GLY A 53 -8.58 -22.31 15.73
CA GLY A 53 -8.11 -23.36 16.64
C GLY A 53 -6.62 -23.69 16.51
N LEU A 54 -5.79 -22.74 16.06
CA LEU A 54 -4.33 -22.94 16.12
C LEU A 54 -3.87 -23.06 17.58
N SER A 55 -2.83 -23.88 17.79
CA SER A 55 -2.24 -24.07 19.11
C SER A 55 -1.61 -22.77 19.63
N GLN A 56 -1.56 -22.61 20.97
CA GLN A 56 -0.89 -21.45 21.56
C GLN A 56 0.60 -21.35 21.19
N ALA A 57 1.27 -22.50 20.99
CA ALA A 57 2.65 -22.53 20.54
C ALA A 57 2.80 -21.93 19.12
N SER A 58 1.90 -22.27 18.20
CA SER A 58 1.86 -21.67 16.87
C SER A 58 1.56 -20.17 16.94
N LEU A 59 0.56 -19.76 17.72
CA LEU A 59 0.21 -18.34 17.87
C LEU A 59 1.37 -17.50 18.43
N ASN A 60 2.10 -18.04 19.42
CA ASN A 60 3.25 -17.38 20.05
C ASN A 60 4.49 -17.30 19.14
N SER A 61 4.51 -18.03 18.03
CA SER A 61 5.64 -18.01 17.09
C SER A 61 5.57 -16.88 16.06
N PHE A 62 4.43 -16.20 15.96
CA PHE A 62 4.27 -15.04 15.10
C PHE A 62 4.95 -13.79 15.69
N PRO A 63 5.40 -12.84 14.85
CA PRO A 63 6.05 -11.63 15.32
C PRO A 63 5.05 -10.72 16.06
N GLN A 64 5.58 -9.94 17.02
CA GLN A 64 4.78 -9.21 18.01
C GLN A 64 3.89 -8.11 17.40
N ASP A 65 4.37 -7.46 16.35
CA ASP A 65 3.65 -6.47 15.56
C ASP A 65 2.36 -7.06 14.93
N PHE A 66 2.47 -8.21 14.27
CA PHE A 66 1.32 -8.95 13.75
C PHE A 66 0.41 -9.45 14.89
N ALA A 67 0.98 -10.01 15.95
CA ALA A 67 0.23 -10.52 17.09
C ALA A 67 -0.54 -9.44 17.87
N SER A 68 -0.05 -8.20 17.86
CA SER A 68 -0.76 -7.04 18.44
C SER A 68 -1.89 -6.58 17.53
N GLY A 69 -1.68 -6.64 16.21
CA GLY A 69 -2.66 -6.27 15.19
C GLY A 69 -2.79 -4.76 14.98
N ALA A 70 -3.41 -4.39 13.86
CA ALA A 70 -3.49 -3.00 13.39
C ALA A 70 -4.16 -2.05 14.39
N PHE A 71 -5.20 -2.51 15.11
CA PHE A 71 -5.89 -1.70 16.12
C PHE A 71 -4.95 -1.22 17.21
N SER A 72 -4.21 -2.14 17.84
CA SER A 72 -3.27 -1.79 18.92
C SER A 72 -2.03 -1.05 18.43
N ARG A 73 -1.74 -1.09 17.12
CA ARG A 73 -0.57 -0.44 16.51
C ARG A 73 -0.92 0.80 15.69
N CYS A 74 -2.17 1.27 15.71
CA CYS A 74 -2.62 2.37 14.86
C CYS A 74 -1.82 3.67 15.10
N ALA A 75 -1.54 4.01 16.36
CA ALA A 75 -0.78 5.21 16.72
C ALA A 75 0.65 5.18 16.19
N GLU A 76 1.26 4.00 16.08
CA GLU A 76 2.64 3.80 15.61
C GLU A 76 2.79 4.15 14.13
N VAL A 77 1.73 3.91 13.35
CA VAL A 77 1.68 4.28 11.93
C VAL A 77 1.04 5.65 11.68
N GLY A 78 0.80 6.41 12.75
CA GLY A 78 0.26 7.77 12.69
C GLY A 78 -1.25 7.87 12.49
N ASP A 79 -2.00 6.80 12.75
CA ASP A 79 -3.46 6.85 12.78
C ASP A 79 -3.95 7.43 14.10
N ILE A 80 -3.92 8.76 14.15
CA ILE A 80 -4.34 9.58 15.28
C ILE A 80 -5.36 10.62 14.81
N GLY A 81 -6.02 11.27 15.77
CA GLY A 81 -6.94 12.38 15.49
C GLY A 81 -8.08 11.99 14.52
N PRO A 82 -8.18 12.59 13.31
CA PRO A 82 -9.16 12.18 12.30
C PRO A 82 -9.03 10.75 11.77
N CYS A 83 -7.83 10.17 11.85
CA CYS A 83 -7.52 8.81 11.38
C CYS A 83 -7.54 7.77 12.50
N SER A 84 -7.87 8.16 13.74
CA SER A 84 -7.79 7.27 14.90
C SER A 84 -8.73 6.07 14.78
N ALA A 85 -8.39 4.99 15.48
CA ALA A 85 -9.13 3.74 15.41
C ALA A 85 -10.62 3.89 15.79
N GLU A 86 -10.97 4.82 16.68
CA GLU A 86 -12.36 5.10 17.06
C GLU A 86 -13.22 5.61 15.90
N LYS A 87 -12.58 6.12 14.84
CA LYS A 87 -13.21 6.62 13.62
C LYS A 87 -13.11 5.65 12.45
N TRP A 88 -12.58 4.46 12.67
CA TRP A 88 -12.54 3.43 11.64
C TRP A 88 -13.92 2.82 11.43
N ASP A 89 -14.27 2.64 10.17
CA ASP A 89 -15.51 2.03 9.71
C ASP A 89 -15.49 0.51 9.95
N TYR A 90 -16.66 -0.13 9.76
CA TYR A 90 -16.85 -1.59 9.75
C TYR A 90 -16.40 -2.32 11.03
N GLY A 91 -16.29 -1.60 12.14
CA GLY A 91 -15.83 -2.17 13.41
C GLY A 91 -14.37 -2.61 13.39
N LEU A 92 -13.56 -2.07 12.49
CA LEU A 92 -12.11 -2.32 12.45
C LEU A 92 -11.35 -1.62 13.59
N GLY A 93 -11.97 -0.61 14.21
CA GLY A 93 -11.47 0.11 15.38
C GLY A 93 -11.50 -0.67 16.69
N GLN A 94 -11.61 -1.99 16.64
CA GLN A 94 -11.63 -2.89 17.80
C GLN A 94 -11.20 -4.30 17.36
N PRO A 95 -10.78 -5.16 18.30
CA PRO A 95 -10.51 -6.57 17.99
C PRO A 95 -11.77 -7.28 17.48
N GLY A 96 -11.58 -8.27 16.59
CA GLY A 96 -12.66 -9.18 16.19
C GLY A 96 -12.80 -9.43 14.69
N LEU A 97 -11.99 -8.82 13.83
CA LEU A 97 -11.84 -9.28 12.43
C LEU A 97 -10.98 -10.54 12.41
N HIS A 98 -11.41 -11.59 11.71
CA HIS A 98 -10.69 -12.87 11.67
C HIS A 98 -10.02 -13.14 10.31
N ALA A 99 -10.70 -12.84 9.21
CA ALA A 99 -10.19 -13.15 7.88
C ALA A 99 -10.59 -12.10 6.85
N LEU A 100 -9.76 -12.01 5.81
CA LEU A 100 -10.06 -11.35 4.56
C LEU A 100 -10.05 -12.41 3.46
N VAL A 101 -11.11 -12.43 2.63
CA VAL A 101 -11.07 -13.14 1.35
C VAL A 101 -11.03 -12.09 0.25
N LEU A 102 -9.91 -12.09 -0.49
CA LEU A 102 -9.62 -11.17 -1.58
C LEU A 102 -10.07 -11.80 -2.89
N LEU A 103 -11.00 -11.15 -3.59
CA LEU A 103 -11.39 -11.49 -4.96
C LEU A 103 -10.92 -10.37 -5.88
N PHE A 104 -10.14 -10.71 -6.91
CA PHE A 104 -9.82 -9.81 -8.01
C PHE A 104 -10.34 -10.41 -9.30
N ALA A 105 -11.02 -9.65 -10.15
CA ALA A 105 -11.65 -10.13 -11.37
C ALA A 105 -11.29 -9.25 -12.58
N GLN A 106 -11.40 -9.80 -13.79
CA GLN A 106 -11.16 -9.04 -15.02
C GLN A 106 -12.27 -8.03 -15.32
N SER A 107 -13.48 -8.23 -14.79
CA SER A 107 -14.61 -7.30 -14.95
C SER A 107 -15.53 -7.30 -13.73
N ALA A 108 -16.39 -6.27 -13.64
CA ALA A 108 -17.41 -6.15 -12.61
C ALA A 108 -18.40 -7.33 -12.65
N ASP A 109 -18.83 -7.78 -13.84
CA ASP A 109 -19.75 -8.92 -13.98
C ASP A 109 -19.15 -10.21 -13.41
N VAL A 110 -17.86 -10.47 -13.68
CA VAL A 110 -17.16 -11.64 -13.12
C VAL A 110 -17.00 -11.48 -11.61
N ARG A 111 -16.65 -10.28 -11.12
CA ARG A 111 -16.58 -10.00 -9.68
C ARG A 111 -17.91 -10.30 -9.01
N ASP A 112 -19.02 -9.80 -9.54
CA ASP A 112 -20.34 -9.90 -8.90
C ASP A 112 -20.83 -11.35 -8.88
N ALA A 113 -20.64 -12.09 -9.98
CA ALA A 113 -20.94 -13.52 -10.04
C ALA A 113 -20.11 -14.34 -9.03
N GLN A 114 -18.79 -14.10 -8.95
CA GLN A 114 -17.92 -14.81 -8.01
C GLN A 114 -18.15 -14.38 -6.56
N THR A 115 -18.52 -13.12 -6.33
CA THR A 115 -18.89 -12.62 -5.00
C THR A 115 -20.13 -13.35 -4.48
N ALA A 116 -21.15 -13.56 -5.32
CA ALA A 116 -22.34 -14.32 -4.95
C ALA A 116 -21.99 -15.78 -4.59
N LEU A 117 -21.14 -16.44 -5.39
CA LEU A 117 -20.70 -17.80 -5.13
C LEU A 117 -19.87 -17.91 -3.83
N LEU A 118 -18.90 -17.03 -3.63
CA LEU A 118 -18.09 -16.99 -2.41
C LEU A 118 -18.95 -16.75 -1.17
N ARG A 119 -19.94 -15.85 -1.25
CA ARG A 119 -20.88 -15.61 -0.14
C ARG A 119 -21.71 -16.86 0.18
N GLN A 120 -22.14 -17.61 -0.84
CA GLN A 120 -22.83 -18.88 -0.63
C GLN A 120 -21.91 -19.91 0.07
N THR A 121 -20.66 -20.04 -0.38
CA THR A 121 -19.70 -20.99 0.21
C THR A 121 -19.32 -20.61 1.65
N LEU A 122 -19.02 -19.34 1.90
CA LEU A 122 -18.46 -18.85 3.16
C LEU A 122 -19.54 -18.56 4.21
N VAL A 123 -20.61 -17.87 3.82
CA VAL A 123 -21.57 -17.30 4.77
C VAL A 123 -22.82 -18.17 4.89
N ALA A 124 -23.40 -18.62 3.77
CA ALA A 124 -24.64 -19.40 3.81
C ALA A 124 -24.45 -20.79 4.45
N SER A 125 -23.22 -21.28 4.52
CA SER A 125 -22.87 -22.51 5.25
C SER A 125 -22.86 -22.33 6.78
N GLY A 126 -22.98 -21.10 7.29
CA GLY A 126 -22.85 -20.77 8.72
C GLY A 126 -21.41 -20.85 9.25
N ALA A 127 -20.43 -21.05 8.36
CA ALA A 127 -19.02 -21.12 8.73
C ALA A 127 -18.47 -19.75 9.14
N TRP A 128 -18.86 -18.71 8.42
CA TRP A 128 -18.40 -17.34 8.59
C TRP A 128 -19.57 -16.37 8.70
N SER A 129 -19.42 -15.30 9.48
CA SER A 129 -20.24 -14.10 9.33
C SER A 129 -19.50 -13.04 8.53
N GLU A 130 -20.21 -12.41 7.61
CA GLU A 130 -19.73 -11.25 6.86
C GLU A 130 -19.92 -9.99 7.69
N VAL A 131 -18.82 -9.29 7.99
CA VAL A 131 -18.85 -7.95 8.57
C VAL A 131 -19.26 -6.95 7.49
N THR A 132 -18.58 -7.03 6.34
CA THR A 132 -18.89 -6.26 5.14
C THR A 132 -18.13 -6.85 3.94
N THR A 133 -18.48 -6.42 2.74
CA THR A 133 -17.70 -6.63 1.52
C THR A 133 -17.32 -5.27 0.94
N LEU A 134 -16.03 -5.01 0.76
CA LEU A 134 -15.51 -3.77 0.20
C LEU A 134 -15.33 -3.94 -1.31
N PRO A 135 -16.10 -3.23 -2.15
CA PRO A 135 -15.88 -3.25 -3.60
C PRO A 135 -14.70 -2.36 -3.97
N GLY A 136 -13.98 -2.74 -5.02
CA GLY A 136 -12.98 -1.90 -5.67
C GLY A 136 -13.10 -1.99 -7.18
N ASP A 137 -12.80 -0.90 -7.87
CA ASP A 137 -12.84 -0.79 -9.32
C ASP A 137 -11.72 0.12 -9.82
N VAL A 138 -11.06 -0.29 -10.90
CA VAL A 138 -10.14 0.56 -11.64
C VAL A 138 -10.94 1.70 -12.25
N LEU A 139 -10.56 2.94 -11.96
CA LEU A 139 -11.23 4.11 -12.50
C LEU A 139 -10.91 4.28 -14.00
N PRO A 140 -11.80 4.94 -14.77
CA PRO A 140 -11.53 5.28 -16.17
C PRO A 140 -10.16 5.95 -16.34
N GLY A 141 -9.38 5.48 -17.31
CA GLY A 141 -8.00 5.94 -17.51
C GLY A 141 -6.94 5.27 -16.63
N SER A 142 -7.33 4.27 -15.82
CA SER A 142 -6.41 3.54 -14.91
C SER A 142 -5.71 4.47 -13.91
N VAL A 143 -6.49 5.36 -13.29
CA VAL A 143 -6.01 6.34 -12.30
C VAL A 143 -6.59 6.10 -10.92
N ALA A 144 -5.95 6.66 -9.89
CA ALA A 144 -6.52 6.86 -8.56
C ALA A 144 -7.36 8.17 -8.49
N HIS A 145 -8.07 8.41 -7.40
CA HIS A 145 -9.02 9.53 -7.30
C HIS A 145 -8.41 10.94 -7.37
N PHE A 146 -7.10 11.09 -7.11
CA PHE A 146 -6.38 12.35 -7.35
C PHE A 146 -5.92 12.53 -8.81
N GLY A 147 -6.28 11.61 -9.71
CA GLY A 147 -5.98 11.66 -11.15
C GLY A 147 -4.64 11.06 -11.56
N TYR A 148 -3.90 10.43 -10.64
CA TYR A 148 -2.61 9.81 -10.94
C TYR A 148 -2.78 8.40 -11.45
N ARG A 149 -2.09 8.05 -12.53
CA ARG A 149 -1.79 6.65 -12.84
C ARG A 149 -0.94 6.08 -11.71
N ASP A 150 -1.26 4.87 -11.27
CA ASP A 150 -0.56 4.16 -10.18
C ASP A 150 -0.02 2.80 -10.66
N GLY A 151 0.79 2.14 -9.85
CA GLY A 151 1.32 0.81 -10.10
C GLY A 151 2.68 0.78 -10.80
N PHE A 152 3.31 1.93 -11.03
CA PHE A 152 4.60 2.01 -11.76
C PHE A 152 5.77 1.40 -11.01
N SER A 153 6.00 1.78 -9.74
CA SER A 153 7.16 1.34 -8.98
C SER A 153 6.76 0.21 -8.04
N GLN A 154 7.27 -0.97 -8.34
CA GLN A 154 7.17 -2.21 -7.58
C GLN A 154 8.57 -2.85 -7.53
N PRO A 155 8.94 -3.51 -6.43
CA PRO A 155 10.20 -4.23 -6.34
C PRO A 155 10.22 -5.37 -7.37
N THR A 156 11.31 -5.47 -8.14
CA THR A 156 11.62 -6.67 -8.91
C THR A 156 12.11 -7.73 -7.92
N VAL A 157 11.39 -8.84 -7.80
CA VAL A 157 11.70 -9.92 -6.84
C VAL A 157 12.42 -11.07 -7.54
N ASP A 158 13.42 -11.64 -6.88
CA ASP A 158 14.21 -12.80 -7.32
C ASP A 158 13.40 -14.11 -7.24
N CYS A 159 12.30 -14.15 -8.01
CA CYS A 159 11.43 -15.31 -8.16
C CYS A 159 10.81 -15.38 -9.56
N ALA A 160 11.49 -14.76 -10.55
CA ALA A 160 11.11 -14.74 -11.96
C ALA A 160 9.73 -14.14 -12.27
N LEU A 161 9.12 -13.38 -11.36
CA LEU A 161 7.89 -12.64 -11.64
C LEU A 161 8.19 -11.44 -12.56
N GLU A 162 7.42 -11.30 -13.65
CA GLU A 162 7.55 -10.17 -14.55
C GLU A 162 7.21 -8.85 -13.84
N ASN A 163 8.08 -7.85 -14.01
CA ASN A 163 7.81 -6.48 -13.64
C ASN A 163 7.49 -5.67 -14.91
N PRO A 164 6.22 -5.27 -15.14
CA PRO A 164 5.82 -4.58 -16.37
C PRO A 164 6.43 -3.18 -16.50
N PHE A 165 6.95 -2.63 -15.40
CA PHE A 165 7.68 -1.37 -15.37
C PHE A 165 9.08 -1.63 -14.81
N PRO A 166 10.03 -2.01 -15.67
CA PRO A 166 11.39 -2.31 -15.24
C PRO A 166 11.94 -1.19 -14.36
N ASP A 167 12.62 -1.57 -13.28
CA ASP A 167 13.26 -0.67 -12.33
C ASP A 167 14.76 -0.97 -12.30
N LYS A 168 15.59 0.05 -12.05
CA LYS A 168 17.04 -0.07 -11.92
C LYS A 168 17.49 -0.17 -10.46
N GLN A 169 16.54 -0.15 -9.53
CA GLN A 169 16.82 -0.53 -8.15
C GLN A 169 17.30 -1.98 -8.05
N PRO A 170 18.10 -2.33 -7.03
CA PRO A 170 18.56 -3.69 -6.81
C PRO A 170 17.41 -4.71 -6.80
N VAL A 171 17.63 -5.90 -7.34
CA VAL A 171 16.66 -7.00 -7.25
C VAL A 171 16.44 -7.36 -5.78
N ALA A 172 15.18 -7.56 -5.38
CA ALA A 172 14.82 -8.00 -4.05
C ALA A 172 15.00 -9.51 -3.90
N PRO A 173 15.69 -9.99 -2.85
CA PRO A 173 15.69 -11.41 -2.57
C PRO A 173 14.27 -11.87 -2.24
N ALA A 174 13.96 -13.13 -2.56
CA ALA A 174 12.64 -13.70 -2.28
C ALA A 174 12.24 -13.57 -0.80
N GLY A 175 13.21 -13.65 0.13
CA GLY A 175 12.98 -13.52 1.57
C GLY A 175 12.63 -12.12 2.07
N GLU A 176 12.56 -11.12 1.19
CA GLU A 176 11.95 -9.82 1.50
C GLU A 176 10.40 -9.87 1.37
N PHE A 177 9.87 -10.89 0.69
CA PHE A 177 8.43 -11.06 0.41
C PHE A 177 7.87 -12.47 0.69
N LEU A 178 8.71 -13.47 0.95
CA LEU A 178 8.31 -14.84 1.30
C LEU A 178 9.08 -15.36 2.52
N LEU A 179 8.37 -15.86 3.52
CA LEU A 179 8.97 -16.50 4.71
C LEU A 179 9.68 -17.82 4.35
N GLY A 180 10.85 -18.03 4.96
CA GLY A 180 11.68 -19.22 4.76
C GLY A 180 12.80 -19.08 3.74
N TYR A 181 13.11 -17.85 3.31
CA TYR A 181 14.22 -17.51 2.40
C TYR A 181 15.10 -16.40 2.98
N PRO A 182 16.36 -16.27 2.54
CA PRO A 182 17.24 -15.16 2.92
C PRO A 182 16.61 -13.80 2.60
N SER A 183 16.68 -12.88 3.55
CA SER A 183 16.11 -11.55 3.39
C SER A 183 17.09 -10.56 2.76
N GLN A 184 16.67 -9.30 2.67
CA GLN A 184 17.50 -8.17 2.23
C GLN A 184 18.62 -7.79 3.21
N PHE A 185 18.63 -8.38 4.41
CA PHE A 185 19.66 -8.15 5.42
C PHE A 185 20.68 -9.29 5.39
N ASP A 186 21.97 -8.93 5.48
CA ASP A 186 23.05 -9.90 5.35
C ASP A 186 22.96 -10.99 6.41
N GLN A 187 23.08 -12.25 5.95
CA GLN A 187 23.00 -13.47 6.78
C GLN A 187 21.75 -13.57 7.67
N PHE A 188 20.65 -12.92 7.28
CA PHE A 188 19.42 -12.91 8.06
C PHE A 188 18.24 -13.46 7.26
N SER A 189 17.40 -14.21 7.96
CA SER A 189 16.09 -14.67 7.48
C SER A 189 15.09 -14.40 8.58
N TYR A 190 13.90 -13.93 8.21
CA TYR A 190 12.85 -13.69 9.18
C TYR A 190 12.36 -15.00 9.82
N PRO A 191 12.00 -14.99 11.12
CA PRO A 191 11.43 -16.16 11.78
C PRO A 191 10.18 -16.66 11.06
N VAL A 192 10.10 -17.98 10.89
CA VAL A 192 8.95 -18.65 10.27
C VAL A 192 8.02 -19.15 11.39
N PRO A 193 6.71 -18.83 11.36
CA PRO A 193 5.75 -19.39 12.31
C PRO A 193 5.75 -20.92 12.28
N VAL A 194 5.64 -21.55 13.44
CA VAL A 194 5.70 -23.02 13.59
C VAL A 194 4.31 -23.66 13.61
N PRO A 195 4.13 -24.85 13.03
CA PRO A 195 5.14 -25.64 12.33
C PRO A 195 5.44 -25.10 10.92
N ASP A 196 6.51 -25.58 10.28
CA ASP A 196 6.94 -25.10 8.95
C ASP A 196 5.82 -25.12 7.90
N GLU A 197 4.92 -26.10 7.97
CA GLU A 197 3.76 -26.22 7.08
C GLU A 197 2.81 -25.01 7.18
N LEU A 198 2.74 -24.35 8.34
CA LEU A 198 1.95 -23.14 8.57
C LEU A 198 2.64 -21.90 7.98
N GLY A 199 3.93 -21.71 8.31
CA GLY A 199 4.62 -20.44 8.08
C GLY A 199 5.33 -20.32 6.73
N ARG A 200 5.87 -21.42 6.19
CA ARG A 200 6.76 -21.38 5.02
C ARG A 200 6.03 -20.96 3.75
N ASN A 201 6.70 -20.15 2.93
CA ASN A 201 6.14 -19.50 1.73
C ASN A 201 4.94 -18.58 2.04
N GLY A 202 4.72 -18.22 3.31
CA GLY A 202 3.76 -17.19 3.69
C GLY A 202 4.35 -15.79 3.58
N SER A 203 3.51 -14.78 3.74
CA SER A 203 3.88 -13.36 3.83
C SER A 203 2.93 -12.66 4.81
N PHE A 204 3.17 -11.40 5.12
CA PHE A 204 2.17 -10.54 5.75
C PHE A 204 1.59 -9.56 4.75
N MET A 205 0.38 -9.09 5.06
CA MET A 205 -0.31 -8.05 4.31
C MET A 205 -1.01 -7.09 5.26
N VAL A 206 -0.89 -5.80 4.98
CA VAL A 206 -1.65 -4.75 5.64
C VAL A 206 -2.73 -4.25 4.71
N LEU A 207 -3.99 -4.36 5.14
CA LEU A 207 -5.11 -3.64 4.53
C LEU A 207 -5.15 -2.22 5.09
N ARG A 208 -5.41 -1.25 4.22
CA ARG A 208 -5.75 0.13 4.55
C ARG A 208 -6.97 0.57 3.76
N ILE A 209 -7.97 1.11 4.44
CA ILE A 209 -9.09 1.82 3.80
C ILE A 209 -8.74 3.30 3.88
N LEU A 210 -8.31 3.88 2.76
CA LEU A 210 -7.78 5.23 2.67
C LEU A 210 -8.77 6.12 1.94
N GLU A 211 -9.56 6.89 2.68
CA GLU A 211 -10.50 7.86 2.11
C GLU A 211 -9.74 9.07 1.58
N GLN A 212 -10.05 9.51 0.36
CA GLN A 212 -9.35 10.58 -0.35
C GLN A 212 -10.27 11.80 -0.51
N ASP A 213 -9.81 12.96 -0.04
CA ASP A 213 -10.52 14.23 -0.18
C ASP A 213 -10.12 14.95 -1.48
N CYS A 214 -10.79 14.57 -2.57
CA CYS A 214 -10.55 15.16 -3.89
C CYS A 214 -10.92 16.65 -3.94
N ALA A 215 -11.95 17.07 -3.19
CA ALA A 215 -12.39 18.46 -3.17
C ALA A 215 -11.36 19.36 -2.49
N ALA A 216 -10.77 18.90 -1.38
CA ALA A 216 -9.65 19.60 -0.73
C ALA A 216 -8.41 19.63 -1.63
N PHE A 217 -8.13 18.54 -2.36
CA PHE A 217 -7.01 18.52 -3.31
C PHE A 217 -7.21 19.53 -4.44
N ASP A 218 -8.37 19.53 -5.10
CA ASP A 218 -8.71 20.49 -6.15
C ASP A 218 -8.66 21.94 -5.63
N THR A 219 -9.17 22.18 -4.42
CA THR A 219 -9.12 23.52 -3.80
C THR A 219 -7.69 23.98 -3.60
N LEU A 220 -6.81 23.11 -3.10
CA LEU A 220 -5.38 23.39 -2.95
C LEU A 220 -4.73 23.75 -4.29
N LEU A 221 -5.02 22.99 -5.36
CA LEU A 221 -4.43 23.24 -6.68
C LEU A 221 -4.97 24.51 -7.33
N ASN A 222 -6.28 24.77 -7.25
CA ASN A 222 -6.91 25.95 -7.84
C ASN A 222 -6.44 27.26 -7.19
N GLN A 223 -6.11 27.24 -5.89
CA GLN A 223 -5.59 28.41 -5.16
C GLN A 223 -4.06 28.57 -5.26
N SER A 224 -3.35 27.59 -5.83
CA SER A 224 -1.89 27.53 -5.77
C SER A 224 -1.20 28.69 -6.48
N GLN A 225 -1.70 29.11 -7.63
CA GLN A 225 -1.12 30.22 -8.40
C GLN A 225 -1.28 31.56 -7.67
N GLU A 226 -2.48 31.86 -7.16
CA GLU A 226 -2.76 33.10 -6.45
C GLU A 226 -2.01 33.17 -5.11
N ARG A 227 -1.98 32.06 -4.36
CA ARG A 227 -1.44 32.03 -3.00
C ARG A 227 0.07 31.83 -2.95
N TYR A 228 0.64 31.07 -3.89
CA TYR A 228 2.02 30.60 -3.84
C TYR A 228 2.82 30.87 -5.13
N GLY A 229 2.18 31.38 -6.18
CA GLY A 229 2.84 31.66 -7.46
C GLY A 229 3.37 30.41 -8.17
N ILE A 230 2.69 29.27 -8.00
CA ILE A 230 3.00 28.01 -8.67
C ILE A 230 1.76 27.50 -9.40
N ASP A 231 1.97 26.96 -10.60
CA ASP A 231 0.92 26.27 -11.35
C ASP A 231 0.38 25.06 -10.56
N GLY A 232 -0.93 24.83 -10.63
CA GLY A 232 -1.61 23.78 -9.89
C GLY A 232 -1.13 22.38 -10.26
N GLU A 233 -0.96 22.08 -11.55
CA GLU A 233 -0.51 20.76 -11.98
C GLU A 233 0.97 20.54 -11.64
N LEU A 234 1.80 21.58 -11.71
CA LEU A 234 3.18 21.51 -11.22
C LEU A 234 3.22 21.28 -9.71
N LEU A 235 2.38 21.95 -8.91
CA LEU A 235 2.29 21.72 -7.47
C LEU A 235 1.87 20.27 -7.18
N ALA A 236 0.84 19.77 -7.88
CA ALA A 236 0.40 18.39 -7.78
C ALA A 236 1.57 17.43 -8.05
N ALA A 237 2.30 17.65 -9.14
CA ALA A 237 3.46 16.84 -9.49
C ALA A 237 4.56 16.91 -8.43
N LYS A 238 4.83 18.09 -7.85
CA LYS A 238 5.82 18.30 -6.78
C LYS A 238 5.42 17.58 -5.48
N ILE A 239 4.14 17.60 -5.11
CA ILE A 239 3.60 16.89 -3.96
C ILE A 239 3.79 15.38 -4.12
N MET A 240 3.47 14.83 -5.30
CA MET A 240 3.50 13.38 -5.51
C MET A 240 4.91 12.86 -5.84
N GLY A 241 5.69 13.63 -6.58
CA GLY A 241 6.98 13.23 -7.16
C GLY A 241 6.91 12.84 -8.65
N ARG A 242 5.71 12.91 -9.26
CA ARG A 242 5.41 12.59 -10.66
C ARG A 242 4.23 13.40 -11.15
N TRP A 243 4.17 13.62 -12.46
CA TRP A 243 2.96 14.09 -13.12
C TRP A 243 1.87 13.01 -13.11
N ARG A 244 0.60 13.42 -13.23
CA ARG A 244 -0.57 12.52 -13.22
C ARG A 244 -0.49 11.39 -14.28
N ASN A 245 0.12 11.67 -15.42
CA ASN A 245 0.34 10.70 -16.49
C ASN A 245 1.45 9.65 -16.20
N GLY A 246 2.18 9.81 -15.10
CA GLY A 246 3.25 8.93 -14.64
C GLY A 246 4.67 9.45 -14.90
N THR A 247 4.85 10.51 -15.67
CA THR A 247 6.19 11.09 -15.95
C THR A 247 6.87 11.50 -14.64
N PRO A 248 8.08 10.99 -14.32
CA PRO A 248 8.77 11.36 -13.09
C PRO A 248 9.41 12.74 -13.15
N LEU A 249 9.29 13.51 -12.06
CA LEU A 249 9.89 14.84 -11.95
C LEU A 249 11.42 14.83 -12.07
N SER A 250 12.07 13.72 -11.69
CA SER A 250 13.52 13.57 -11.85
C SER A 250 13.95 13.63 -13.31
N ILE A 251 13.10 13.17 -14.23
CA ILE A 251 13.36 13.23 -15.68
C ILE A 251 12.82 14.53 -16.27
N SER A 252 11.55 14.86 -16.00
CA SER A 252 10.87 16.03 -16.57
C SER A 252 10.32 16.94 -15.47
N PRO A 253 11.13 17.88 -14.94
CA PRO A 253 10.78 18.64 -13.74
C PRO A 253 9.77 19.76 -13.96
N SER A 254 9.49 20.13 -15.23
CA SER A 254 8.69 21.31 -15.60
C SER A 254 7.56 21.02 -16.59
N SER A 255 7.41 19.78 -17.06
CA SER A 255 6.32 19.39 -17.96
C SER A 255 6.02 17.90 -17.82
N ASP A 256 4.75 17.53 -17.99
CA ASP A 256 4.31 16.13 -18.06
C ASP A 256 4.66 15.45 -19.40
N SER A 257 5.07 16.24 -20.40
CA SER A 257 5.28 15.87 -21.79
C SER A 257 6.75 16.09 -22.19
N PRO A 258 7.67 15.23 -21.73
CA PRO A 258 9.09 15.36 -22.05
C PRO A 258 9.34 15.24 -23.56
N VAL A 259 10.41 15.89 -24.02
CA VAL A 259 10.87 15.80 -25.42
C VAL A 259 12.30 15.25 -25.42
N PRO A 260 12.53 14.03 -25.96
CA PRO A 260 11.54 13.13 -26.55
C PRO A 260 10.57 12.51 -25.53
N PRO A 261 9.37 12.05 -25.96
CA PRO A 261 8.44 11.36 -25.07
C PRO A 261 9.05 10.10 -24.46
N LEU A 262 8.73 9.83 -23.19
CA LEU A 262 9.17 8.61 -22.50
C LEU A 262 8.34 7.41 -22.94
N ALA A 263 9.00 6.28 -23.19
CA ALA A 263 8.31 5.01 -23.32
C ALA A 263 7.81 4.54 -21.94
N THR A 264 6.79 3.68 -21.92
CA THR A 264 6.24 3.10 -20.69
C THR A 264 7.32 2.41 -19.84
N SER A 265 8.29 1.75 -20.50
CA SER A 265 9.43 1.08 -19.84
C SER A 265 10.36 2.05 -19.12
N ASP A 266 10.38 3.32 -19.52
CA ASP A 266 11.32 4.33 -19.02
C ASP A 266 10.74 5.13 -17.84
N LEU A 267 9.44 4.98 -17.57
CA LEU A 267 8.76 5.71 -16.49
C LEU A 267 9.36 5.43 -15.10
N ASN A 268 10.08 4.32 -14.93
CA ASN A 268 10.72 3.99 -13.66
C ASN A 268 12.26 3.98 -13.71
N GLN A 269 12.83 4.30 -14.88
CA GLN A 269 14.27 4.32 -15.18
C GLN A 269 14.90 5.66 -14.77
N TYR A 270 14.87 5.99 -13.48
CA TYR A 270 15.53 7.18 -12.94
C TYR A 270 16.09 6.91 -11.55
N ASP A 271 16.95 7.81 -11.10
CA ASP A 271 17.32 7.92 -9.70
C ASP A 271 17.22 9.39 -9.29
N TYR A 272 17.27 9.67 -8.00
CA TYR A 272 17.33 11.04 -7.51
C TYR A 272 18.75 11.60 -7.50
N VAL A 273 19.75 10.73 -7.50
CA VAL A 273 21.17 11.09 -7.53
C VAL A 273 21.93 10.04 -8.37
N PRO A 274 23.10 10.37 -8.93
CA PRO A 274 23.98 9.38 -9.55
C PRO A 274 24.22 8.19 -8.64
N SER A 275 24.06 6.99 -9.18
CA SER A 275 24.29 5.71 -8.52
C SER A 275 24.99 4.74 -9.48
N ASP A 276 25.45 3.59 -8.97
CA ASP A 276 26.12 2.58 -9.82
C ASP A 276 25.19 2.05 -10.92
N THR A 277 23.88 2.01 -10.67
CA THR A 277 22.89 1.51 -11.65
C THR A 277 22.39 2.59 -12.61
N ILE A 278 22.45 3.86 -12.22
CA ILE A 278 22.10 5.03 -13.05
C ILE A 278 23.13 6.15 -12.83
N PRO A 279 24.33 6.05 -13.43
CA PRO A 279 25.40 7.03 -13.23
C PRO A 279 25.07 8.41 -13.82
N ASP A 280 24.25 8.43 -14.89
CA ASP A 280 23.86 9.66 -15.59
C ASP A 280 22.61 10.33 -14.99
N ALA A 281 22.13 9.87 -13.83
CA ALA A 281 21.00 10.52 -13.16
C ALA A 281 21.35 11.97 -12.82
N PHE A 282 20.37 12.87 -12.94
CA PHE A 282 20.55 14.23 -12.46
C PHE A 282 20.81 14.22 -10.95
N ASN A 283 21.81 14.96 -10.49
CA ASN A 283 22.17 15.05 -9.09
C ASN A 283 21.19 15.94 -8.31
N ASP A 284 20.03 15.40 -7.95
CA ASP A 284 18.96 16.08 -7.23
C ASP A 284 19.08 15.96 -5.69
N ARG A 285 20.30 15.99 -5.15
CA ARG A 285 20.57 15.94 -3.69
C ARG A 285 19.84 17.03 -2.90
N ARG A 286 19.58 18.18 -3.55
CA ARG A 286 18.89 19.33 -2.95
C ARG A 286 17.36 19.30 -3.14
N GLY A 287 16.82 18.35 -3.92
CA GLY A 287 15.38 18.25 -4.19
C GLY A 287 14.81 19.36 -5.07
N LEU A 288 15.61 19.94 -5.98
CA LEU A 288 15.20 21.00 -6.89
C LEU A 288 14.26 20.47 -7.98
N ARG A 289 14.52 19.25 -8.50
CA ARG A 289 13.64 18.59 -9.48
C ARG A 289 12.46 17.92 -8.79
N CYS A 290 12.72 17.00 -7.86
CA CYS A 290 11.71 16.29 -7.09
C CYS A 290 11.93 16.59 -5.61
N PRO A 291 11.02 17.33 -4.93
CA PRO A 291 11.20 17.66 -3.52
C PRO A 291 11.49 16.41 -2.68
N ILE A 292 12.42 16.51 -1.72
CA ILE A 292 12.75 15.40 -0.81
C ILE A 292 11.50 14.97 -0.02
N GLY A 293 10.64 15.93 0.32
CA GLY A 293 9.37 15.66 0.99
C GLY A 293 8.25 15.12 0.10
N ALA A 294 8.46 14.96 -1.21
CA ALA A 294 7.44 14.45 -2.12
C ALA A 294 7.06 13.01 -1.77
N HIS A 295 5.80 12.66 -1.99
CA HIS A 295 5.22 11.39 -1.54
C HIS A 295 6.04 10.17 -1.94
N MET A 296 6.33 10.06 -3.24
CA MET A 296 7.11 8.94 -3.75
C MET A 296 8.57 8.93 -3.32
N ARG A 297 9.17 10.12 -3.09
CA ARG A 297 10.57 10.23 -2.69
C ARG A 297 10.75 9.91 -1.20
N ARG A 298 9.76 10.21 -0.36
CA ARG A 298 9.69 9.74 1.03
C ARG A 298 9.47 8.23 1.08
N ALA A 299 8.46 7.72 0.38
CA ALA A 299 8.11 6.30 0.39
C ALA A 299 9.17 5.39 -0.25
N ASN A 300 9.97 5.93 -1.18
CA ASN A 300 11.13 5.26 -1.74
C ASN A 300 12.20 6.30 -2.11
N PRO A 301 13.20 6.54 -1.24
CA PRO A 301 14.26 7.52 -1.49
C PRO A 301 15.29 7.08 -2.53
N ARG A 302 15.18 5.85 -3.08
CA ARG A 302 16.14 5.26 -4.03
C ARG A 302 17.58 5.39 -3.51
N SER A 303 18.49 5.94 -4.31
CA SER A 303 19.88 6.16 -3.92
C SER A 303 20.12 7.50 -3.21
N SER A 304 19.06 8.23 -2.81
CA SER A 304 19.23 9.46 -2.02
C SER A 304 19.93 9.16 -0.70
N THR A 305 20.74 10.11 -0.23
CA THR A 305 21.35 10.03 1.09
C THR A 305 20.28 10.11 2.18
N ILE A 306 20.14 9.02 2.94
CA ILE A 306 19.24 8.93 4.08
C ILE A 306 19.97 8.37 5.32
N ALA A 307 19.43 8.62 6.50
CA ALA A 307 19.89 7.99 7.73
C ALA A 307 19.77 6.46 7.62
N GLY A 308 20.82 5.75 8.03
CA GLY A 308 20.87 4.28 8.01
C GLY A 308 21.21 3.65 6.65
N ASP A 309 21.36 4.44 5.58
CA ASP A 309 21.79 3.98 4.23
C ASP A 309 20.96 2.77 3.70
N GLY A 310 19.66 2.77 4.05
CA GLY A 310 18.74 1.65 3.86
C GLY A 310 17.65 1.89 2.82
N GLY A 311 17.84 2.79 1.86
CA GLY A 311 16.77 3.26 0.97
C GLY A 311 16.03 2.15 0.20
N SER A 312 16.74 1.06 -0.13
CA SER A 312 16.18 -0.11 -0.81
C SER A 312 15.82 -1.28 0.12
N ARG A 313 15.93 -1.13 1.45
CA ARG A 313 15.75 -2.23 2.42
C ARG A 313 14.35 -2.34 3.02
N HIS A 314 13.49 -1.36 2.76
CA HIS A 314 12.16 -1.25 3.38
C HIS A 314 11.04 -1.35 2.34
N ARG A 315 11.24 -2.11 1.25
CA ARG A 315 10.30 -2.11 0.12
C ARG A 315 9.06 -2.91 0.46
N ILE A 316 7.95 -2.54 -0.16
CA ILE A 316 6.67 -3.24 -0.06
C ILE A 316 6.13 -3.52 -1.47
N VAL A 317 5.41 -4.63 -1.62
CA VAL A 317 4.58 -4.87 -2.80
C VAL A 317 3.21 -4.23 -2.56
N ARG A 318 2.75 -3.41 -3.50
CA ARG A 318 1.43 -2.75 -3.42
C ARG A 318 0.43 -3.41 -4.37
N ARG A 319 -0.75 -3.76 -3.87
CA ARG A 319 -1.88 -4.29 -4.65
C ARG A 319 -3.16 -3.53 -4.35
N GLY A 320 -3.06 -2.20 -4.38
CA GLY A 320 -4.19 -1.32 -4.10
C GLY A 320 -5.20 -1.27 -5.25
N ILE A 321 -6.45 -0.95 -4.92
CA ILE A 321 -7.52 -0.68 -5.89
C ILE A 321 -8.42 0.47 -5.39
N PRO A 322 -8.85 1.40 -6.26
CA PRO A 322 -9.77 2.45 -5.86
C PRO A 322 -11.13 1.88 -5.43
N TYR A 323 -11.80 2.56 -4.50
CA TYR A 323 -13.21 2.34 -4.17
C TYR A 323 -14.00 3.63 -4.32
N GLY A 324 -15.30 3.50 -4.58
CA GLY A 324 -16.20 4.61 -4.84
C GLY A 324 -16.14 5.11 -6.29
N PRO A 325 -17.17 5.83 -6.75
CA PRO A 325 -17.26 6.31 -8.13
C PRO A 325 -16.23 7.42 -8.40
N PRO A 326 -15.87 7.65 -9.69
CA PRO A 326 -15.02 8.77 -10.09
C PRO A 326 -15.52 10.09 -9.49
N TYR A 327 -14.59 10.92 -9.06
CA TYR A 327 -14.89 12.26 -8.54
C TYR A 327 -15.34 13.21 -9.66
N ASP A 328 -16.41 13.97 -9.40
CA ASP A 328 -16.94 15.00 -10.30
C ASP A 328 -16.69 16.38 -9.69
N SER A 329 -15.75 17.14 -10.26
CA SER A 329 -15.38 18.47 -9.76
C SER A 329 -16.49 19.52 -9.89
N SER A 330 -17.56 19.26 -10.65
CA SER A 330 -18.75 20.12 -10.68
C SER A 330 -19.63 19.94 -9.44
N LYS A 331 -19.44 18.86 -8.67
CA LYS A 331 -20.17 18.53 -7.45
C LYS A 331 -19.21 18.12 -6.33
N PRO A 332 -18.34 19.04 -5.87
CA PRO A 332 -17.26 18.70 -4.93
C PRO A 332 -17.75 18.11 -3.60
N ASN A 333 -18.96 18.47 -3.16
CA ASN A 333 -19.56 18.02 -1.89
C ASN A 333 -20.73 17.05 -2.11
N ASP A 334 -20.53 16.04 -2.94
CA ASP A 334 -21.57 15.02 -3.24
C ASP A 334 -21.86 14.05 -2.09
N GLY A 335 -21.07 14.10 -1.01
CA GLY A 335 -21.22 13.25 0.17
C GLY A 335 -20.82 11.78 -0.07
N ILE A 336 -20.23 11.46 -1.22
CA ILE A 336 -19.84 10.10 -1.57
C ILE A 336 -18.42 9.83 -1.08
N LYS A 337 -18.27 8.83 -0.21
CA LYS A 337 -16.94 8.35 0.20
C LYS A 337 -16.24 7.65 -0.97
N ARG A 338 -14.99 8.02 -1.20
CA ARG A 338 -14.12 7.48 -2.25
C ARG A 338 -12.70 7.41 -1.76
N GLY A 339 -11.89 6.53 -2.35
CA GLY A 339 -10.50 6.41 -1.96
C GLY A 339 -9.83 5.16 -2.48
N LEU A 340 -8.87 4.64 -1.71
CA LEU A 340 -8.06 3.49 -2.07
C LEU A 340 -8.18 2.38 -1.01
N LEU A 341 -8.46 1.15 -1.45
CA LEU A 341 -8.19 -0.05 -0.67
C LEU A 341 -6.72 -0.41 -0.89
N GLY A 342 -5.85 0.01 0.03
CA GLY A 342 -4.42 -0.28 -0.02
C GLY A 342 -4.10 -1.66 0.53
N LEU A 343 -3.42 -2.49 -0.27
CA LEU A 343 -2.88 -3.79 0.16
C LEU A 343 -1.36 -3.74 0.06
N PHE A 344 -0.69 -3.84 1.21
CA PHE A 344 0.76 -3.69 1.33
C PHE A 344 1.37 -5.00 1.84
N ILE A 345 2.25 -5.62 1.04
CA ILE A 345 2.73 -6.99 1.25
C ILE A 345 4.24 -6.98 1.50
N GLY A 346 4.66 -7.74 2.52
CA GLY A 346 6.05 -7.94 2.94
C GLY A 346 6.14 -9.01 4.03
N VAL A 347 7.34 -9.51 4.32
CA VAL A 347 7.59 -10.52 5.37
C VAL A 347 7.69 -9.93 6.79
N SER A 348 7.85 -8.62 6.92
CA SER A 348 7.94 -7.92 8.21
C SER A 348 7.05 -6.68 8.17
N ILE A 349 5.98 -6.67 8.96
CA ILE A 349 5.12 -5.49 9.07
C ILE A 349 5.94 -4.36 9.72
N LYS A 350 6.72 -4.67 10.76
CA LYS A 350 7.64 -3.77 11.46
C LYS A 350 8.65 -3.10 10.52
N ASP A 351 9.45 -3.89 9.81
CA ASP A 351 10.59 -3.37 9.04
C ASP A 351 10.21 -2.83 7.65
N GLN A 352 8.97 -3.06 7.22
CA GLN A 352 8.49 -2.59 5.93
C GLN A 352 7.34 -1.58 6.13
N PHE A 353 6.11 -2.03 6.36
CA PHE A 353 4.95 -1.12 6.41
C PHE A 353 5.01 -0.11 7.57
N GLU A 354 5.25 -0.56 8.81
CA GLU A 354 5.32 0.33 9.97
C GLU A 354 6.52 1.26 9.87
N PHE A 355 7.68 0.75 9.45
CA PHE A 355 8.86 1.58 9.25
C PHE A 355 8.60 2.69 8.23
N LEU A 356 8.04 2.37 7.05
CA LEU A 356 7.70 3.37 6.05
C LEU A 356 6.77 4.44 6.64
N MET A 357 5.68 4.03 7.29
CA MET A 357 4.72 4.97 7.85
C MET A 357 5.31 5.82 8.98
N SER A 358 5.95 5.21 9.97
CA SER A 358 6.47 5.89 11.16
C SER A 358 7.71 6.74 10.86
N GLU A 359 8.71 6.17 10.20
CA GLU A 359 10.03 6.80 10.02
C GLU A 359 10.09 7.71 8.80
N TRP A 360 9.42 7.33 7.70
CA TRP A 360 9.56 8.06 6.42
C TRP A 360 8.35 8.94 6.07
N MET A 361 7.12 8.46 6.32
CA MET A 361 5.92 9.24 6.02
C MET A 361 5.62 10.25 7.13
N ASN A 362 5.66 9.81 8.40
CA ASN A 362 5.39 10.66 9.56
C ASN A 362 6.67 11.27 10.16
N GLY A 363 7.83 10.67 9.90
CA GLY A 363 9.12 11.17 10.34
C GLY A 363 9.77 12.15 9.37
N SER A 364 10.79 12.86 9.85
CA SER A 364 11.59 13.78 9.03
C SER A 364 13.09 13.68 9.27
N ALA A 365 13.52 12.99 10.33
CA ALA A 365 14.95 12.88 10.68
C ALA A 365 15.75 12.03 9.69
N PHE A 366 15.08 11.20 8.88
CA PHE A 366 15.73 10.27 7.97
C PHE A 366 16.36 10.93 6.74
N ALA A 367 15.93 12.13 6.34
CA ALA A 367 16.45 12.80 5.15
C ALA A 367 16.72 14.30 5.40
N PRO A 368 17.78 14.87 4.81
CA PRO A 368 18.08 16.28 4.98
C PRO A 368 17.04 17.16 4.28
N GLY A 369 16.74 18.32 4.86
CA GLY A 369 15.90 19.35 4.23
C GLY A 369 14.38 19.16 4.39
N ILE A 370 13.93 18.18 5.17
CA ILE A 370 12.50 17.95 5.46
C ILE A 370 12.15 18.01 6.96
N TYR A 371 13.06 18.48 7.81
CA TYR A 371 12.89 18.55 9.27
C TYR A 371 11.58 19.23 9.66
N GLY A 372 10.83 18.61 10.55
CA GLY A 372 9.55 19.13 11.06
C GLY A 372 8.37 19.01 10.09
N THR A 373 8.54 18.33 8.95
CA THR A 373 7.47 18.09 7.97
C THR A 373 7.10 16.62 7.90
N THR A 374 5.85 16.32 7.56
CA THR A 374 5.40 14.96 7.22
C THR A 374 5.12 14.83 5.74
N ASP A 375 4.85 13.62 5.28
CA ASP A 375 4.36 13.36 3.94
C ASP A 375 3.09 14.18 3.63
N PRO A 376 2.99 14.81 2.45
CA PRO A 376 1.86 15.65 2.10
C PRO A 376 0.57 14.86 1.77
N ILE A 377 0.64 13.55 1.52
CA ILE A 377 -0.52 12.73 1.18
C ILE A 377 -1.00 11.91 2.38
N LEU A 378 -0.09 11.20 3.05
CA LEU A 378 -0.39 10.24 4.12
C LEU A 378 0.05 10.71 5.52
N GLY A 379 0.76 11.83 5.63
CA GLY A 379 1.33 12.29 6.90
C GLY A 379 0.29 12.50 8.00
N ASN A 380 0.74 12.33 9.25
CA ASN A 380 -0.12 12.36 10.42
C ASN A 380 -0.28 13.74 11.09
N SER A 381 0.29 14.81 10.53
CA SER A 381 0.13 16.17 11.07
C SER A 381 -1.33 16.58 11.25
N ALA A 382 -1.59 17.42 12.26
CA ALA A 382 -2.90 18.02 12.41
C ALA A 382 -3.24 18.92 11.21
N GLU A 383 -4.53 19.08 10.96
CA GLU A 383 -5.02 19.87 9.84
C GLU A 383 -4.54 21.32 9.94
N GLY A 384 -3.93 21.82 8.86
CA GLY A 384 -3.40 23.18 8.83
C GLY A 384 -2.09 23.38 9.59
N GLU A 385 -1.52 22.34 10.23
CA GLU A 385 -0.20 22.42 10.87
C GLU A 385 0.93 21.91 9.96
N ASN A 386 0.61 21.09 8.96
CA ASN A 386 1.62 20.58 8.05
C ASN A 386 2.12 21.67 7.08
N THR A 387 3.38 21.55 6.68
CA THR A 387 3.99 22.37 5.65
C THR A 387 4.63 21.48 4.58
N PHE A 388 4.55 21.91 3.32
CA PHE A 388 5.26 21.25 2.23
C PHE A 388 6.28 22.20 1.62
N VAL A 389 7.54 21.78 1.59
CA VAL A 389 8.66 22.63 1.16
C VAL A 389 9.13 22.20 -0.24
N ILE A 390 9.13 23.15 -1.17
CA ILE A 390 9.66 22.98 -2.53
C ILE A 390 10.97 23.77 -2.63
N PRO A 391 12.12 23.09 -2.70
CA PRO A 391 13.42 23.75 -2.88
C PRO A 391 13.50 24.58 -4.17
N ARG A 392 14.18 25.72 -4.08
CA ARG A 392 14.49 26.64 -5.18
C ARG A 392 15.96 27.08 -5.09
N ASP A 393 16.52 27.54 -6.21
CA ASP A 393 17.93 27.96 -6.28
C ASP A 393 18.21 29.33 -5.68
N ASP A 394 17.21 30.20 -5.58
CA ASP A 394 17.29 31.60 -5.11
C ASP A 394 17.29 31.76 -3.58
N SER A 395 17.73 30.73 -2.84
CA SER A 395 17.79 30.66 -1.37
C SER A 395 16.46 30.80 -0.60
N MET A 396 15.35 31.14 -1.24
CA MET A 396 14.02 31.11 -0.64
C MET A 396 13.21 29.90 -1.15
N HIS A 397 13.15 28.85 -0.34
CA HIS A 397 12.27 27.71 -0.62
C HIS A 397 10.81 28.17 -0.68
N LEU A 398 10.04 27.60 -1.61
CA LEU A 398 8.59 27.80 -1.60
C LEU A 398 7.99 26.93 -0.50
N VAL A 399 7.30 27.54 0.46
CA VAL A 399 6.64 26.84 1.57
C VAL A 399 5.14 26.91 1.37
N ILE A 400 4.51 25.75 1.18
CA ILE A 400 3.07 25.59 1.18
C ILE A 400 2.63 25.40 2.63
N SER A 401 2.26 26.49 3.28
CA SER A 401 1.81 26.51 4.68
C SER A 401 0.36 26.06 4.81
N HIS A 402 0.00 25.51 5.98
CA HIS A 402 -1.35 25.03 6.27
C HIS A 402 -1.82 23.98 5.27
N PHE A 403 -0.95 23.03 4.96
CA PHE A 403 -1.25 21.96 4.01
C PHE A 403 -2.40 21.08 4.56
N PRO A 404 -3.49 20.85 3.80
CA PRO A 404 -4.65 20.12 4.29
C PRO A 404 -4.36 18.62 4.39
N ARG A 405 -5.12 17.92 5.24
CA ARG A 405 -5.13 16.45 5.22
C ARG A 405 -5.90 15.98 3.98
N LEU A 406 -5.21 15.31 3.06
CA LEU A 406 -5.82 14.82 1.82
C LEU A 406 -6.31 13.37 1.94
N VAL A 407 -5.73 12.59 2.84
CA VAL A 407 -6.11 11.19 3.07
C VAL A 407 -6.45 10.95 4.52
N THR A 408 -7.57 10.26 4.75
CA THR A 408 -8.01 9.82 6.07
C THR A 408 -8.13 8.31 6.13
N THR A 409 -7.44 7.68 7.09
CA THR A 409 -7.58 6.25 7.34
C THR A 409 -8.94 5.95 7.96
N ARG A 410 -9.71 5.09 7.31
CA ARG A 410 -11.02 4.60 7.77
C ARG A 410 -10.98 3.14 8.23
N GLY A 411 -9.83 2.50 8.21
CA GLY A 411 -9.70 1.13 8.68
C GLY A 411 -8.37 0.51 8.31
N SER A 412 -7.93 -0.45 9.13
CA SER A 412 -6.75 -1.23 8.84
C SER A 412 -6.82 -2.63 9.43
N ALA A 413 -6.12 -3.58 8.81
CA ALA A 413 -5.96 -4.93 9.34
C ALA A 413 -4.56 -5.45 9.02
N TYR A 414 -3.91 -6.04 10.03
CA TYR A 414 -2.66 -6.78 9.86
C TYR A 414 -3.01 -8.25 9.69
N THR A 415 -2.56 -8.84 8.59
CA THR A 415 -2.96 -10.18 8.17
C THR A 415 -1.74 -10.99 7.77
N PHE A 416 -1.79 -12.29 8.04
CA PHE A 416 -0.88 -13.29 7.50
C PHE A 416 -1.51 -13.85 6.22
N LEU A 417 -0.72 -13.90 5.15
CA LEU A 417 -1.01 -14.57 3.90
C LEU A 417 -0.35 -15.96 3.94
N PRO A 418 -1.06 -17.01 4.39
CA PRO A 418 -0.52 -18.36 4.37
C PRO A 418 -0.30 -18.85 2.94
N SER A 419 0.67 -19.74 2.76
CA SER A 419 0.81 -20.49 1.51
C SER A 419 -0.38 -21.45 1.31
N ILE A 420 -0.52 -22.02 0.12
CA ILE A 420 -1.54 -23.06 -0.14
C ILE A 420 -1.33 -24.27 0.81
N THR A 421 -0.08 -24.62 1.11
CA THR A 421 0.25 -25.64 2.11
C THR A 421 -0.20 -25.21 3.51
N GLY A 422 0.02 -23.95 3.89
CA GLY A 422 -0.45 -23.39 5.16
C GLY A 422 -1.98 -23.43 5.29
N LEU A 423 -2.71 -23.08 4.23
CA LEU A 423 -4.17 -23.18 4.22
C LEU A 423 -4.65 -24.63 4.37
N ARG A 424 -3.98 -25.59 3.71
CA ARG A 424 -4.28 -27.02 3.87
C ARG A 424 -3.97 -27.53 5.28
N PHE A 425 -2.87 -27.06 5.90
CA PHE A 425 -2.56 -27.36 7.29
C PHE A 425 -3.68 -26.88 8.22
N ILE A 426 -4.08 -25.60 8.08
CA ILE A 426 -5.17 -25.02 8.87
C ILE A 426 -6.48 -25.78 8.65
N ALA A 427 -6.80 -26.16 7.40
CA ALA A 427 -8.03 -26.89 7.08
C ALA A 427 -8.10 -28.28 7.74
N ASN A 428 -6.95 -28.89 8.04
CA ASN A 428 -6.83 -30.24 8.60
C ASN A 428 -6.54 -30.27 10.12
N LEU A 429 -6.65 -29.13 10.82
CA LEU A 429 -6.55 -29.12 12.27
C LEU A 429 -7.63 -29.99 12.92
N PRO A 430 -7.32 -30.68 14.04
CA PRO A 430 -8.21 -31.62 14.70
C PRO A 430 -9.51 -31.00 15.22
#